data_AF-A0A2P2KD88-F1
#
_entry.id   AF-A0A2P2KD88-F1
#
_cell.length_a   1.000
_cell.length_b   1.000
_cell.length_c   1.000
_cell.angle_alpha   90.00
_cell.angle_beta   90.00
_cell.angle_gamma   90.00
#
_symmetry.space_group_name_H-M   'P 1'
#
loop_
_entity.id
_entity.type
_entity.pdbx_description
1 polymer ?
#
loop_
_entity_poly.entity_id
_entity_poly.type
_entity_poly.pdbx_seq_one_letter_code
_entity_poly.pdbx_strand_id
1 'polypeptide(L)'
;MECAGKGRGSRCIGWPTRRCGRCGAVAYCSVSHQLLHWKDHREECKRLEQQMKRIDVLNDFPFTFTQEATLEILEKKETRCSFLSKRGIHGVGMWMCECRCGPPPLTSFDFSRLMDDVWDLSSDLCPSHGPLSSISKHLKSWKDYYEWRCIPLHSPVALLLHWPLTVYHATQIASVRSLTVESCNKLCIHYLGPEKELLQLSAFGELCALFNGMQVHIELIGPAIPQDRDGEKIDLRGCARCLDADCICRSSSSSENVNKIAVTGKSSALTLQLHRGFYHDRFQDLKEDSFPQLVIAPNAGIAAYPSWIPTLVCL
;
A
#
# COMPACT_ATOMS: atom_id res chain seq x y z
N MET A 1 -12.00 -5.58 -12.33
CA MET A 1 -11.31 -5.27 -13.59
C MET A 1 -12.26 -4.50 -14.48
N GLU A 2 -11.78 -3.42 -15.06
CA GLU A 2 -12.54 -2.61 -16.01
C GLU A 2 -12.38 -3.15 -17.45
N CYS A 3 -13.28 -2.75 -18.35
CA CYS A 3 -13.15 -3.07 -19.76
C CYS A 3 -12.00 -2.25 -20.36
N ALA A 4 -11.00 -2.90 -20.95
CA ALA A 4 -9.85 -2.19 -21.54
C ALA A 4 -10.20 -1.38 -22.80
N GLY A 5 -11.34 -1.66 -23.43
CA GLY A 5 -11.88 -0.83 -24.52
C GLY A 5 -12.77 0.33 -24.06
N LYS A 6 -12.90 0.57 -22.75
CA LYS A 6 -13.70 1.69 -22.21
C LYS A 6 -13.20 3.01 -22.79
N GLY A 7 -14.13 3.85 -23.25
CA GLY A 7 -13.81 5.12 -23.92
C GLY A 7 -13.49 4.99 -25.42
N ARG A 8 -13.54 3.78 -26.00
CA ARG A 8 -13.30 3.56 -27.44
C ARG A 8 -14.60 3.20 -28.15
N GLY A 9 -15.11 4.13 -28.96
CA GLY A 9 -16.32 3.93 -29.76
C GLY A 9 -17.58 3.87 -28.90
N SER A 10 -18.17 2.68 -28.77
CA SER A 10 -19.44 2.49 -28.07
C SER A 10 -19.28 2.41 -26.54
N ARG A 11 -20.39 2.64 -25.82
CA ARG A 11 -20.44 2.49 -24.36
C ARG A 11 -20.22 1.03 -23.94
N CYS A 12 -19.70 0.83 -22.74
CA CYS A 12 -19.58 -0.51 -22.15
C CYS A 12 -20.97 -1.13 -21.95
N ILE A 13 -21.10 -2.42 -22.30
CA ILE A 13 -22.37 -3.18 -22.24
C ILE A 13 -22.52 -4.02 -20.97
N GLY A 14 -21.57 -3.93 -20.04
CA GLY A 14 -21.58 -4.68 -18.79
C GLY A 14 -20.19 -5.05 -18.29
N TRP A 15 -20.14 -6.06 -17.42
CA TRP A 15 -18.90 -6.54 -16.82
C TRP A 15 -17.96 -7.16 -17.87
N PRO A 16 -16.64 -6.88 -17.80
CA PRO A 16 -15.68 -7.43 -18.73
C PRO A 16 -15.37 -8.90 -18.38
N THR A 17 -16.20 -9.81 -18.88
CA THR A 17 -16.08 -11.25 -18.65
C THR A 17 -15.19 -11.94 -19.70
N ARG A 18 -14.95 -11.31 -20.85
CA ARG A 18 -14.14 -11.87 -21.93
C ARG A 18 -12.68 -11.53 -21.72
N ARG A 19 -11.79 -12.53 -21.78
CA ARG A 19 -10.34 -12.35 -21.72
C ARG A 19 -9.73 -12.40 -23.11
N CYS A 20 -8.61 -11.72 -23.31
CA CYS A 20 -7.76 -11.97 -24.48
C CYS A 20 -7.34 -13.45 -24.48
N GLY A 21 -7.71 -14.19 -25.53
CA GLY A 21 -7.44 -15.63 -25.61
C GLY A 21 -5.96 -16.02 -25.66
N ARG A 22 -5.07 -15.06 -25.94
CA ARG A 22 -3.62 -15.28 -25.92
C ARG A 22 -3.01 -15.00 -24.56
N CYS A 23 -3.06 -13.74 -24.10
CA CYS A 23 -2.37 -13.38 -22.87
C CYS A 23 -3.17 -13.70 -21.61
N GLY A 24 -4.51 -13.83 -21.67
CA GLY A 24 -5.37 -14.01 -20.49
C GLY A 24 -5.50 -12.79 -19.56
N ALA A 25 -4.60 -11.81 -19.64
CA ALA A 25 -4.53 -10.67 -18.73
C ALA A 25 -5.66 -9.64 -18.97
N VAL A 26 -5.87 -9.21 -20.21
CA VAL A 26 -6.76 -8.09 -20.55
C VAL A 26 -8.22 -8.54 -20.68
N ALA A 27 -9.15 -7.78 -20.10
CA ALA A 27 -10.58 -8.09 -20.09
C ALA A 27 -11.44 -7.08 -20.89
N TYR A 28 -12.51 -7.58 -21.51
CA TYR A 28 -13.41 -6.82 -22.36
C TYR A 28 -14.87 -7.17 -22.08
N CYS A 29 -15.77 -6.19 -22.15
CA CYS A 29 -17.21 -6.44 -22.08
C CYS A 29 -17.79 -6.92 -23.42
N SER A 30 -17.10 -6.69 -24.55
CA SER A 30 -17.55 -7.07 -25.89
C SER A 30 -16.38 -7.39 -26.84
N VAL A 31 -16.69 -8.10 -27.93
CA VAL A 31 -15.72 -8.35 -29.02
C VAL A 31 -15.33 -7.05 -29.72
N SER A 32 -16.29 -6.13 -29.89
CA SER A 32 -16.02 -4.82 -30.49
C SER A 32 -14.95 -4.04 -29.72
N HIS A 33 -15.05 -3.99 -28.39
CA HIS A 33 -14.04 -3.35 -27.54
C HIS A 33 -12.68 -4.03 -27.61
N GLN A 34 -12.65 -5.36 -27.73
CA GLN A 34 -11.39 -6.10 -27.94
C GLN A 34 -10.73 -5.73 -29.28
N LEU A 35 -11.50 -5.67 -30.36
CA LEU A 35 -10.98 -5.30 -31.69
C LEU A 35 -10.49 -3.86 -31.73
N LEU A 36 -11.21 -2.93 -31.10
CA LEU A 36 -10.83 -1.51 -31.04
C LEU A 36 -9.56 -1.29 -30.21
N HIS A 37 -9.38 -2.02 -29.11
CA HIS A 37 -8.18 -1.94 -28.27
C HIS A 37 -6.99 -2.75 -28.82
N TRP A 38 -7.21 -3.64 -29.81
CA TRP A 38 -6.17 -4.54 -30.31
C TRP A 38 -4.93 -3.80 -30.85
N LYS A 39 -5.10 -2.62 -31.45
CA LYS A 39 -3.98 -1.82 -31.99
C LYS A 39 -2.93 -1.49 -30.93
N ASP A 40 -3.37 -1.22 -29.71
CA ASP A 40 -2.51 -0.87 -28.58
C ASP A 40 -2.10 -2.15 -27.81
N HIS A 41 -3.05 -3.07 -27.62
CA HIS A 41 -2.80 -4.30 -26.88
C HIS A 41 -1.80 -5.24 -27.55
N ARG A 42 -1.77 -5.31 -28.89
CA ARG A 42 -0.96 -6.31 -29.63
C ARG A 42 0.53 -6.25 -29.27
N GLU A 43 1.05 -5.05 -29.01
CA GLU A 43 2.46 -4.81 -28.68
C GLU A 43 2.79 -5.37 -27.29
N GLU A 44 1.86 -5.20 -26.34
CA GLU A 44 2.01 -5.66 -24.96
C GLU A 44 1.56 -7.11 -24.74
N CYS A 45 0.79 -7.69 -25.66
CA CYS A 45 0.14 -8.99 -25.48
C CYS A 45 1.14 -10.11 -25.19
N LYS A 46 2.26 -10.14 -25.91
CA LYS A 46 3.33 -11.15 -25.69
C LYS A 46 3.98 -10.98 -24.32
N ARG A 47 4.23 -9.74 -23.87
CA ARG A 47 4.82 -9.46 -22.55
C ARG A 47 3.86 -9.90 -21.44
N LEU A 48 2.57 -9.55 -21.55
CA LEU A 48 1.54 -9.94 -20.61
C LEU A 48 1.36 -11.47 -20.55
N GLU A 49 1.44 -12.16 -21.69
CA GLU A 49 1.39 -13.63 -21.74
C GLU A 49 2.51 -14.26 -20.91
N GLN A 50 3.74 -13.76 -21.01
CA GLN A 50 4.87 -14.25 -20.20
C GLN A 50 4.68 -13.99 -18.70
N GLN A 51 4.07 -12.85 -18.34
CA GLN A 51 3.74 -12.55 -16.95
C GLN A 51 2.67 -13.49 -16.41
N MET A 52 1.63 -13.78 -17.21
CA MET A 52 0.56 -14.68 -16.82
C MET A 52 1.02 -16.13 -16.65
N LYS A 53 2.09 -16.57 -17.33
CA LYS A 53 2.74 -17.86 -17.08
C LYS A 53 3.38 -17.98 -15.70
N ARG A 54 3.62 -16.85 -15.01
CA ARG A 54 4.23 -16.79 -13.68
C ARG A 54 3.23 -16.47 -12.59
N ILE A 55 1.93 -16.56 -12.87
CA ILE A 55 0.88 -16.20 -11.90
C ILE A 55 0.95 -17.06 -10.64
N ASP A 56 1.32 -18.33 -10.76
CA ASP A 56 1.46 -19.22 -9.61
C ASP A 56 2.56 -18.76 -8.66
N VAL A 57 3.66 -18.23 -9.19
CA VAL A 57 4.76 -17.64 -8.39
C VAL A 57 4.28 -16.40 -7.64
N LEU A 58 3.33 -15.63 -8.21
CA LEU A 58 2.74 -14.47 -7.53
C LEU A 58 1.73 -14.86 -6.45
N ASN A 59 1.23 -16.09 -6.46
CA ASN A 59 0.29 -16.62 -5.48
C ASN A 59 0.97 -17.50 -4.41
N ASP A 60 2.27 -17.73 -4.51
CA ASP A 60 3.07 -18.52 -3.57
C ASP A 60 3.42 -17.69 -2.32
N PHE A 61 2.40 -17.48 -1.47
CA PHE A 61 2.55 -16.78 -0.20
C PHE A 61 2.68 -17.76 0.97
N PRO A 62 3.50 -17.45 1.99
CA PRO A 62 3.74 -18.34 3.13
C PRO A 62 2.56 -18.40 4.12
N PHE A 63 1.45 -17.73 3.83
CA PHE A 63 0.35 -17.58 4.77
C PHE A 63 -0.54 -18.82 4.80
N THR A 64 -1.03 -19.17 5.99
CA THR A 64 -1.98 -20.29 6.13
C THR A 64 -3.34 -19.98 5.51
N PHE A 65 -3.63 -18.70 5.28
CA PHE A 65 -4.87 -18.23 4.68
C PHE A 65 -4.80 -18.02 3.17
N THR A 66 -3.67 -18.29 2.49
CA THR A 66 -3.50 -18.08 1.05
C THR A 66 -4.56 -18.81 0.22
N GLN A 67 -4.89 -20.06 0.59
CA GLN A 67 -5.92 -20.86 -0.07
C GLN A 67 -7.28 -20.14 -0.03
N GLU A 68 -7.72 -19.71 1.15
CA GLU A 68 -9.00 -19.04 1.37
C GLU A 68 -9.03 -17.63 0.73
N ALA A 69 -8.00 -16.83 0.97
CA ALA A 69 -7.97 -15.41 0.60
C ALA A 69 -7.61 -15.13 -0.86
N THR A 70 -7.03 -16.11 -1.56
CA THR A 70 -6.60 -15.96 -2.96
C THR A 70 -7.31 -16.96 -3.85
N LEU A 71 -7.09 -18.26 -3.65
CA LEU A 71 -7.53 -19.29 -4.59
C LEU A 71 -9.05 -19.48 -4.57
N GLU A 72 -9.65 -19.62 -3.39
CA GLU A 72 -11.09 -19.80 -3.26
C GLU A 72 -11.89 -18.55 -3.68
N ILE A 73 -11.34 -17.35 -3.49
CA ILE A 73 -11.95 -16.11 -4.01
C ILE A 73 -11.90 -16.08 -5.55
N LEU A 74 -10.78 -16.48 -6.16
CA LEU A 74 -10.67 -16.57 -7.62
C LEU A 74 -11.65 -17.60 -8.20
N GLU A 75 -11.85 -18.72 -7.50
CA GLU A 75 -12.81 -19.76 -7.85
C GLU A 75 -14.27 -19.41 -7.49
N LYS A 76 -14.51 -18.23 -6.89
CA LYS A 76 -15.83 -17.77 -6.40
C LYS A 76 -16.46 -18.71 -5.37
N LYS A 77 -15.66 -19.52 -4.69
CA LYS A 77 -16.07 -20.35 -3.54
C LYS A 77 -16.09 -19.53 -2.26
N GLU A 78 -15.26 -18.48 -2.20
CA GLU A 78 -15.28 -17.52 -1.11
C GLU A 78 -15.36 -16.05 -1.57
N THR A 79 -15.65 -15.18 -0.61
CA THR A 79 -15.65 -13.73 -0.81
C THR A 79 -14.70 -13.04 0.17
N ARG A 80 -14.14 -11.88 -0.23
CA ARG A 80 -13.35 -11.05 0.69
C ARG A 80 -14.15 -10.68 1.95
N CYS A 81 -15.45 -10.42 1.81
CA CYS A 81 -16.30 -10.07 2.95
C CYS A 81 -16.38 -11.20 3.98
N SER A 82 -16.62 -12.44 3.53
CA SER A 82 -16.66 -13.64 4.37
C SER A 82 -15.31 -13.87 5.06
N PHE A 83 -14.22 -13.81 4.29
CA PHE A 83 -12.85 -13.93 4.79
C PHE A 83 -12.55 -12.97 5.96
N LEU A 84 -12.90 -11.69 5.80
CA LEU A 84 -12.71 -10.66 6.82
C LEU A 84 -13.67 -10.86 8.00
N SER A 85 -14.93 -11.24 7.73
CA SER A 85 -15.96 -11.42 8.77
C SER A 85 -15.62 -12.55 9.72
N LYS A 86 -15.11 -13.68 9.21
CA LYS A 86 -14.63 -14.82 10.01
C LYS A 86 -13.52 -14.43 11.00
N ARG A 87 -12.82 -13.32 10.74
CA ARG A 87 -11.70 -12.81 11.54
C ARG A 87 -12.08 -11.56 12.35
N GLY A 88 -13.34 -11.13 12.32
CA GLY A 88 -13.82 -9.97 13.08
C GLY A 88 -13.31 -8.61 12.59
N ILE A 89 -12.65 -8.56 11.43
CA ILE A 89 -12.00 -7.36 10.86
C ILE A 89 -12.76 -6.80 9.66
N HIS A 90 -14.02 -7.16 9.51
CA HIS A 90 -14.83 -6.71 8.39
C HIS A 90 -15.46 -5.34 8.67
N GLY A 91 -15.16 -4.35 7.83
CA GLY A 91 -15.80 -3.03 7.92
C GLY A 91 -15.36 -2.20 9.13
N VAL A 92 -14.19 -2.50 9.70
CA VAL A 92 -13.63 -1.78 10.85
C VAL A 92 -12.27 -1.16 10.49
N GLY A 93 -11.97 0.00 11.09
CA GLY A 93 -10.69 0.70 10.98
C GLY A 93 -10.06 0.69 9.59
N MET A 94 -8.78 0.32 9.54
CA MET A 94 -7.99 0.22 8.31
C MET A 94 -8.50 -0.84 7.32
N TRP A 95 -9.36 -1.77 7.76
CA TRP A 95 -9.88 -2.87 6.94
C TRP A 95 -11.11 -2.51 6.11
N MET A 96 -11.70 -1.33 6.32
CA MET A 96 -12.93 -0.92 5.65
C MET A 96 -12.87 -0.96 4.12
N CYS A 97 -11.72 -0.64 3.52
CA CYS A 97 -11.54 -0.66 2.06
C CYS A 97 -11.00 -1.99 1.51
N GLU A 98 -10.90 -3.02 2.36
CA GLU A 98 -10.50 -4.35 1.92
C GLU A 98 -11.65 -5.13 1.26
N CYS A 99 -12.92 -4.80 1.47
CA CYS A 99 -14.00 -5.37 0.66
C CYS A 99 -14.57 -4.33 -0.33
N ARG A 100 -15.25 -4.82 -1.38
CA ARG A 100 -16.08 -3.95 -2.25
C ARG A 100 -17.39 -3.49 -1.61
N CYS A 101 -17.74 -4.09 -0.48
CA CYS A 101 -18.88 -3.70 0.34
C CYS A 101 -18.59 -2.48 1.22
N GLY A 102 -17.34 -2.01 1.21
CA GLY A 102 -16.87 -0.89 1.99
C GLY A 102 -17.54 0.42 1.57
N PRO A 103 -17.20 1.51 2.26
CA PRO A 103 -17.91 2.76 2.12
C PRO A 103 -17.87 3.33 0.69
N PRO A 104 -18.82 4.23 0.35
CA PRO A 104 -18.87 4.93 -0.94
C PRO A 104 -17.53 5.65 -1.25
N PRO A 105 -17.32 6.09 -2.52
CA PRO A 105 -16.07 6.71 -2.95
C PRO A 105 -15.54 7.75 -1.94
N LEU A 106 -14.21 7.75 -1.77
CA LEU A 106 -13.45 8.56 -0.80
C LEU A 106 -13.87 10.04 -0.73
N THR A 107 -14.42 10.57 -1.83
CA THR A 107 -14.97 11.92 -1.95
C THR A 107 -16.15 12.24 -1.01
N SER A 108 -16.77 11.24 -0.38
CA SER A 108 -17.90 11.41 0.55
C SER A 108 -17.62 10.82 1.93
N PHE A 109 -16.39 10.37 2.20
CA PHE A 109 -16.08 9.65 3.43
C PHE A 109 -15.58 10.60 4.52
N ASP A 110 -16.11 10.44 5.74
CA ASP A 110 -15.68 11.21 6.90
C ASP A 110 -14.40 10.60 7.49
N PHE A 111 -13.25 11.18 7.12
CA PHE A 111 -11.93 10.73 7.58
C PHE A 111 -11.70 10.97 9.08
N SER A 112 -12.48 11.82 9.73
CA SER A 112 -12.32 12.11 11.16
C SER A 112 -12.60 10.89 12.06
N ARG A 113 -13.41 9.94 11.59
CA ARG A 113 -13.76 8.70 12.30
C ARG A 113 -12.76 7.56 12.12
N LEU A 114 -11.77 7.73 11.26
CA LEU A 114 -10.75 6.72 10.92
C LEU A 114 -9.43 6.90 11.68
N MET A 115 -9.31 7.97 12.46
CA MET A 115 -8.09 8.36 13.17
C MET A 115 -7.81 7.52 14.41
N ASP A 116 -8.51 6.40 14.59
CA ASP A 116 -8.10 5.42 15.58
C ASP A 116 -6.93 4.63 14.99
N ASP A 117 -5.71 4.99 15.40
CA ASP A 117 -4.46 4.28 15.12
C ASP A 117 -4.50 2.87 15.74
N VAL A 118 -5.31 1.97 15.17
CA VAL A 118 -5.59 0.64 15.73
C VAL A 118 -5.61 -0.39 14.59
N TRP A 119 -4.97 -1.53 14.83
CA TRP A 119 -4.89 -2.65 13.87
C TRP A 119 -6.17 -3.47 13.77
N ASP A 120 -7.10 -3.32 14.72
CA ASP A 120 -8.26 -4.20 14.94
C ASP A 120 -7.86 -5.69 15.09
N LEU A 121 -6.68 -5.94 15.65
CA LEU A 121 -6.11 -7.26 15.89
C LEU A 121 -5.55 -7.35 17.32
N SER A 122 -5.50 -8.57 17.86
CA SER A 122 -4.78 -8.86 19.11
C SER A 122 -3.27 -8.61 18.97
N SER A 123 -2.58 -8.38 20.09
CA SER A 123 -1.18 -7.96 20.12
C SER A 123 -0.22 -8.95 19.47
N ASP A 124 -0.54 -10.24 19.50
CA ASP A 124 0.21 -11.34 18.90
C ASP A 124 0.03 -11.43 17.36
N LEU A 125 -1.06 -10.86 16.84
CA LEU A 125 -1.38 -10.87 15.41
C LEU A 125 -0.96 -9.61 14.67
N CYS A 126 -0.46 -8.58 15.35
CA CYS A 126 -0.13 -7.32 14.70
C CYS A 126 1.20 -6.72 15.19
N PRO A 127 1.82 -5.88 14.36
CA PRO A 127 3.06 -5.21 14.73
C PRO A 127 2.80 -4.04 15.71
N SER A 128 2.27 -4.31 16.90
CA SER A 128 1.90 -3.28 17.88
C SER A 128 3.02 -2.89 18.86
N HIS A 129 4.08 -3.68 18.94
CA HIS A 129 5.25 -3.45 19.79
C HIS A 129 6.49 -3.15 18.96
N GLY A 130 7.47 -2.46 19.54
CA GLY A 130 8.80 -2.32 18.92
C GLY A 130 9.41 -3.70 18.62
N PRO A 131 10.19 -3.84 17.54
CA PRO A 131 10.82 -5.12 17.19
C PRO A 131 11.82 -5.54 18.27
N LEU A 132 11.94 -6.85 18.50
CA LEU A 132 12.86 -7.40 19.53
C LEU A 132 14.33 -7.19 19.19
N SER A 133 14.65 -6.99 17.91
CA SER A 133 16.00 -6.71 17.44
C SER A 133 15.95 -5.75 16.25
N SER A 134 17.04 -4.99 16.05
CA SER A 134 17.24 -4.28 14.80
C SER A 134 17.33 -5.28 13.64
N ILE A 135 16.95 -4.85 12.45
CA ILE A 135 17.05 -5.65 11.24
C ILE A 135 18.54 -5.92 10.98
N SER A 136 19.00 -7.12 11.33
CA SER A 136 20.40 -7.54 11.18
C SER A 136 20.72 -7.99 9.75
N LYS A 137 19.71 -8.42 8.99
CA LYS A 137 19.81 -8.84 7.59
C LYS A 137 18.63 -8.24 6.83
N HIS A 138 18.88 -7.84 5.58
CA HIS A 138 17.82 -7.34 4.70
C HIS A 138 16.69 -8.37 4.59
N LEU A 139 15.46 -7.97 4.92
CA LEU A 139 14.25 -8.80 4.79
C LEU A 139 14.00 -9.06 3.30
N LYS A 140 13.88 -10.32 2.90
CA LYS A 140 13.72 -10.73 1.49
C LYS A 140 12.35 -11.31 1.18
N SER A 141 11.61 -11.69 2.22
CA SER A 141 10.32 -12.36 2.07
C SER A 141 9.35 -11.96 3.16
N TRP A 142 8.06 -12.22 2.93
CA TRP A 142 7.03 -12.13 3.96
C TRP A 142 7.34 -13.00 5.19
N LYS A 143 7.91 -14.19 4.96
CA LYS A 143 8.30 -15.09 6.05
C LYS A 143 9.36 -14.45 6.94
N ASP A 144 10.38 -13.84 6.35
CA ASP A 144 11.45 -13.14 7.10
C ASP A 144 10.87 -12.01 7.96
N TYR A 145 9.93 -11.23 7.41
CA TYR A 145 9.28 -10.15 8.14
C TYR A 145 8.43 -10.67 9.31
N TYR A 146 7.60 -11.70 9.08
CA TYR A 146 6.76 -12.29 10.12
C TYR A 146 7.59 -12.92 11.24
N GLU A 147 8.69 -13.60 10.89
CA GLU A 147 9.66 -14.12 11.86
C GLU A 147 10.30 -12.99 12.68
N TRP A 148 10.76 -11.92 12.01
CA TRP A 148 11.36 -10.76 12.68
C TRP A 148 10.40 -10.04 13.63
N ARG A 149 9.13 -9.92 13.25
CA ARG A 149 8.08 -9.32 14.10
C ARG A 149 7.47 -10.28 15.10
N CYS A 150 7.84 -11.56 15.06
CA CYS A 150 7.24 -12.62 15.86
C CYS A 150 5.70 -12.70 15.68
N ILE A 151 5.23 -12.45 14.46
CA ILE A 151 3.81 -12.54 14.09
C ILE A 151 3.59 -13.90 13.41
N PRO A 152 2.52 -14.65 13.75
CA PRO A 152 2.28 -15.94 13.13
C PRO A 152 1.71 -15.79 11.73
N LEU A 153 2.03 -16.74 10.83
CA LEU A 153 1.64 -16.71 9.40
C LEU A 153 0.13 -16.85 9.14
N HIS A 154 -0.68 -17.05 10.18
CA HIS A 154 -2.14 -17.01 10.09
C HIS A 154 -2.72 -15.61 10.32
N SER A 155 -1.92 -14.65 10.79
CA SER A 155 -2.35 -13.26 10.92
C SER A 155 -2.61 -12.65 9.53
N PRO A 156 -3.77 -12.01 9.29
CA PRO A 156 -4.11 -11.39 8.02
C PRO A 156 -3.40 -10.05 7.79
N VAL A 157 -2.56 -9.58 8.72
CA VAL A 157 -2.01 -8.21 8.74
C VAL A 157 -1.17 -7.86 7.50
N ALA A 158 -0.71 -8.85 6.73
CA ALA A 158 -0.08 -8.65 5.43
C ALA A 158 -0.95 -7.86 4.43
N LEU A 159 -2.28 -7.95 4.55
CA LEU A 159 -3.21 -7.19 3.70
C LEU A 159 -3.12 -5.68 3.92
N LEU A 160 -2.65 -5.22 5.08
CA LEU A 160 -2.40 -3.80 5.36
C LEU A 160 -0.91 -3.45 5.23
N LEU A 161 -0.03 -4.35 5.65
CA LEU A 161 1.41 -4.12 5.66
C LEU A 161 2.07 -4.16 4.29
N HIS A 162 1.36 -4.61 3.26
CA HIS A 162 1.95 -4.65 1.92
C HIS A 162 2.32 -3.23 1.43
N TRP A 163 1.66 -2.17 1.89
CA TRP A 163 2.02 -0.79 1.55
C TRP A 163 3.39 -0.40 2.12
N PRO A 164 3.60 -0.37 3.46
CA PRO A 164 4.90 -0.02 4.02
C PRO A 164 6.01 -1.00 3.60
N LEU A 165 5.72 -2.30 3.46
CA LEU A 165 6.75 -3.24 3.03
C LEU A 165 7.13 -3.08 1.56
N THR A 166 6.21 -2.67 0.69
CA THR A 166 6.55 -2.29 -0.68
C THR A 166 7.49 -1.08 -0.69
N VAL A 167 7.21 -0.08 0.16
CA VAL A 167 8.08 1.10 0.32
C VAL A 167 9.48 0.66 0.76
N TYR A 168 9.57 -0.13 1.83
CA TYR A 168 10.84 -0.66 2.31
C TYR A 168 11.60 -1.42 1.22
N HIS A 169 10.98 -2.40 0.56
CA HIS A 169 11.64 -3.18 -0.48
C HIS A 169 12.07 -2.33 -1.67
N ALA A 170 11.27 -1.35 -2.10
CA ALA A 170 11.63 -0.43 -3.17
C ALA A 170 12.87 0.40 -2.80
N THR A 171 12.95 0.91 -1.55
CA THR A 171 14.13 1.60 -1.05
C THR A 171 15.35 0.71 -1.07
N GLN A 172 15.24 -0.55 -0.65
CA GLN A 172 16.37 -1.48 -0.61
C GLN A 172 16.88 -1.80 -2.02
N ILE A 173 15.98 -1.99 -2.99
CA ILE A 173 16.34 -2.16 -4.41
C ILE A 173 17.05 -0.91 -4.95
N ALA A 174 16.57 0.28 -4.60
CA ALA A 174 17.17 1.54 -5.01
C ALA A 174 18.56 1.74 -4.37
N SER A 175 18.72 1.44 -3.08
CA SER A 175 20.01 1.50 -2.37
C SER A 175 21.05 0.54 -2.93
N VAL A 176 20.65 -0.67 -3.35
CA VAL A 176 21.58 -1.61 -4.02
C VAL A 176 22.06 -1.07 -5.37
N ARG A 177 21.23 -0.28 -6.07
CA ARG A 177 21.58 0.33 -7.37
C ARG A 177 22.38 1.62 -7.21
N SER A 178 22.10 2.37 -6.15
CA SER A 178 22.76 3.62 -5.81
C SER A 178 23.82 3.35 -4.74
N LEU A 179 25.05 2.99 -5.15
CA LEU A 179 26.22 2.75 -4.27
C LEU A 179 26.67 3.98 -3.42
N THR A 180 25.81 4.98 -3.21
CA THR A 180 26.14 6.30 -2.66
C THR A 180 25.04 6.87 -1.76
N VAL A 181 24.55 6.09 -0.78
CA VAL A 181 23.73 6.66 0.31
C VAL A 181 24.38 6.36 1.66
N GLU A 182 25.67 6.68 1.77
CA GLU A 182 26.35 6.77 3.05
C GLU A 182 26.40 8.25 3.44
N SER A 183 25.40 8.73 4.19
CA SER A 183 25.43 9.89 5.13
C SER A 183 24.13 10.67 5.30
N CYS A 184 23.01 10.33 4.65
CA CYS A 184 21.75 11.06 4.87
C CYS A 184 20.91 10.43 5.99
N ASN A 185 20.70 11.16 7.09
CA ASN A 185 19.78 10.75 8.16
C ASN A 185 18.30 10.95 7.79
N LYS A 186 18.00 11.40 6.55
CA LYS A 186 16.64 11.66 6.05
C LYS A 186 16.39 10.90 4.74
N LEU A 187 15.24 10.24 4.64
CA LEU A 187 14.74 9.57 3.45
C LEU A 187 13.44 10.26 3.01
N CYS A 188 13.49 10.96 1.89
CA CYS A 188 12.35 11.62 1.23
C CYS A 188 11.83 10.75 0.07
N ILE A 189 10.55 10.38 0.13
CA ILE A 189 9.88 9.51 -0.84
C ILE A 189 8.68 10.25 -1.41
N HIS A 190 8.54 10.29 -2.73
CA HIS A 190 7.29 10.71 -3.36
C HIS A 190 6.45 9.47 -3.68
N TYR A 191 5.30 9.33 -3.02
CA TYR A 191 4.35 8.24 -3.21
C TYR A 191 3.20 8.72 -4.09
N LEU A 192 3.09 8.17 -5.30
CA LEU A 192 2.15 8.66 -6.31
C LEU A 192 0.88 7.82 -6.36
N GLY A 193 -0.25 8.52 -6.48
CA GLY A 193 -1.57 7.94 -6.65
C GLY A 193 -2.08 7.13 -5.45
N PRO A 194 -2.00 7.64 -4.20
CA PRO A 194 -2.62 6.98 -3.07
C PRO A 194 -4.15 6.98 -3.22
N GLU A 195 -4.78 5.83 -2.94
CA GLU A 195 -6.24 5.70 -2.90
C GLU A 195 -6.64 5.05 -1.58
N LYS A 196 -6.55 3.71 -1.51
CA LYS A 196 -6.88 2.96 -0.29
C LYS A 196 -5.95 3.30 0.87
N GLU A 197 -4.71 3.62 0.53
CA GLU A 197 -3.66 4.01 1.45
C GLU A 197 -4.06 5.22 2.30
N LEU A 198 -4.92 6.11 1.78
CA LEU A 198 -5.43 7.27 2.51
C LEU A 198 -6.31 6.89 3.72
N LEU A 199 -6.89 5.69 3.72
CA LEU A 199 -7.65 5.11 4.84
C LEU A 199 -6.78 4.19 5.72
N GLN A 200 -5.52 3.98 5.35
CA GLN A 200 -4.59 3.02 5.95
C GLN A 200 -3.26 3.67 6.33
N LEU A 201 -3.24 5.00 6.52
CA LEU A 201 -2.02 5.77 6.78
C LEU A 201 -1.30 5.30 8.04
N SER A 202 -2.03 4.90 9.09
CA SER A 202 -1.45 4.38 10.33
C SER A 202 -0.61 3.11 10.10
N ALA A 203 -0.87 2.33 9.04
CA ALA A 203 -0.03 1.18 8.68
C ALA A 203 1.38 1.60 8.26
N PHE A 204 1.55 2.82 7.73
CA PHE A 204 2.87 3.34 7.38
C PHE A 204 3.75 3.59 8.61
N GLY A 205 3.18 3.68 9.82
CA GLY A 205 3.94 3.77 11.07
C GLY A 205 4.94 2.61 11.26
N GLU A 206 4.72 1.49 10.58
CA GLU A 206 5.66 0.37 10.51
C GLU A 206 7.04 0.77 9.95
N LEU A 207 7.09 1.78 9.08
CA LEU A 207 8.34 2.27 8.49
C LEU A 207 9.29 2.83 9.55
N CYS A 208 8.79 3.30 10.70
CA CYS A 208 9.62 3.71 11.83
C CYS A 208 10.48 2.55 12.37
N ALA A 209 9.91 1.34 12.40
CA ALA A 209 10.63 0.14 12.82
C ALA A 209 11.58 -0.37 11.73
N LEU A 210 11.16 -0.30 10.46
CA LEU A 210 11.93 -0.77 9.31
C LEU A 210 13.15 0.12 8.99
N PHE A 211 13.03 1.44 9.23
CA PHE A 211 14.09 2.44 9.03
C PHE A 211 14.59 3.00 10.37
N ASN A 212 15.10 2.11 11.23
CA ASN A 212 15.61 2.50 12.54
C ASN A 212 16.80 3.48 12.41
N GLY A 213 16.71 4.64 13.07
CA GLY A 213 17.72 5.69 13.08
C GLY A 213 17.65 6.68 11.91
N MET A 214 16.67 6.56 11.02
CA MET A 214 16.43 7.50 9.91
C MET A 214 15.11 8.27 10.10
N GLN A 215 15.11 9.53 9.68
CA GLN A 215 13.88 10.30 9.50
C GLN A 215 13.28 9.97 8.14
N VAL A 216 12.05 9.49 8.09
CA VAL A 216 11.37 9.17 6.84
C VAL A 216 10.32 10.25 6.58
N HIS A 217 10.35 10.84 5.39
CA HIS A 217 9.39 11.82 4.91
C HIS A 217 8.75 11.30 3.64
N ILE A 218 7.42 11.22 3.60
CA ILE A 218 6.68 10.73 2.45
C ILE A 218 5.70 11.79 1.98
N GLU A 219 5.90 12.26 0.75
CA GLU A 219 4.95 13.10 0.03
C GLU A 219 3.96 12.21 -0.72
N LEU A 220 2.74 12.09 -0.23
CA LEU A 220 1.65 11.36 -0.88
C LEU A 220 0.93 12.29 -1.86
N ILE A 221 1.04 12.01 -3.15
CA ILE A 221 0.61 12.93 -4.20
C ILE A 221 -0.39 12.25 -5.13
N GLY A 222 -1.61 12.76 -5.20
CA GLY A 222 -2.61 12.21 -6.11
C GLY A 222 -3.93 12.98 -6.16
N PRO A 223 -4.70 12.81 -7.25
CA PRO A 223 -5.99 13.48 -7.42
C PRO A 223 -7.10 12.93 -6.52
N ALA A 224 -6.92 11.73 -5.95
CA ALA A 224 -7.88 11.09 -5.04
C ALA A 224 -7.83 11.66 -3.61
N ILE A 225 -6.82 12.48 -3.29
CA ILE A 225 -6.72 13.14 -1.99
C ILE A 225 -7.87 14.15 -1.85
N PRO A 226 -8.65 14.09 -0.76
CA PRO A 226 -9.73 15.05 -0.50
C PRO A 226 -9.21 16.50 -0.43
N GLN A 227 -10.04 17.46 -0.85
CA GLN A 227 -9.64 18.87 -0.89
C GLN A 227 -9.35 19.44 0.50
N ASP A 228 -10.09 18.99 1.52
CA ASP A 228 -9.93 19.35 2.93
C ASP A 228 -8.66 18.79 3.57
N ARG A 229 -8.02 17.82 2.92
CA ARG A 229 -6.77 17.18 3.38
C ARG A 229 -5.53 17.62 2.57
N ASP A 230 -5.68 18.50 1.57
CA ASP A 230 -4.54 19.02 0.81
C ASP A 230 -3.64 19.87 1.71
N GLY A 231 -2.35 19.54 1.74
CA GLY A 231 -1.34 20.14 2.63
C GLY A 231 -1.34 19.58 4.06
N GLU A 232 -2.18 18.59 4.37
CA GLU A 232 -2.19 17.97 5.71
C GLU A 232 -0.85 17.27 5.98
N LYS A 233 -0.30 17.53 7.17
CA LYS A 233 0.92 16.91 7.67
C LYS A 233 0.60 16.00 8.85
N ILE A 234 1.03 14.76 8.79
CA ILE A 234 0.75 13.71 9.76
C ILE A 234 2.09 13.16 10.27
N ASP A 235 2.32 13.27 11.57
CA ASP A 235 3.52 12.74 12.21
C ASP A 235 3.21 11.40 12.91
N LEU A 236 3.78 10.31 12.38
CA LEU A 236 3.64 8.98 12.94
C LEU A 236 4.86 8.66 13.80
N ARG A 237 4.64 8.48 15.11
CA ARG A 237 5.70 8.25 16.10
C ARG A 237 5.89 6.78 16.51
N GLY A 238 5.23 5.86 15.83
CA GLY A 238 5.31 4.44 16.12
C GLY A 238 4.26 3.64 15.38
N CYS A 239 4.13 2.37 15.76
CA CYS A 239 3.15 1.46 15.18
C CYS A 239 1.74 1.73 15.72
N ALA A 240 0.72 1.39 14.92
CA ALA A 240 -0.67 1.41 15.38
C ALA A 240 -0.88 0.45 16.57
N ARG A 241 -1.89 0.73 17.39
CA ARG A 241 -2.22 0.00 18.62
C ARG A 241 -2.93 -1.33 18.30
N CYS A 242 -2.83 -2.30 19.19
CA CYS A 242 -3.65 -3.51 19.15
C CYS A 242 -4.99 -3.34 19.91
N LEU A 243 -5.83 -4.35 19.88
CA LEU A 243 -7.10 -4.39 20.62
C LEU A 243 -6.93 -4.68 22.13
N ASP A 244 -5.88 -5.42 22.50
CA ASP A 244 -5.71 -5.92 23.86
C ASP A 244 -5.58 -4.78 24.87
N ALA A 245 -6.48 -4.75 25.87
CA ALA A 245 -6.57 -3.66 26.85
C ALA A 245 -5.30 -3.49 27.69
N ASP A 246 -4.67 -4.60 28.07
CA ASP A 246 -3.49 -4.63 28.94
C ASP A 246 -2.18 -4.48 28.17
N CYS A 247 -2.24 -4.25 26.86
CA CYS A 247 -1.06 -4.10 26.04
C CYS A 247 -0.38 -2.74 26.27
N ILE A 248 0.95 -2.77 26.42
CA ILE A 248 1.78 -1.57 26.61
C ILE A 248 1.60 -0.52 25.49
N CYS A 249 1.20 -0.92 24.28
CA CYS A 249 0.97 0.01 23.18
C CYS A 249 -0.18 0.99 23.46
N ARG A 250 -1.13 0.63 24.35
CA ARG A 250 -2.27 1.49 24.74
C ARG A 250 -1.95 2.40 25.93
N SER A 251 -0.98 2.01 26.75
CA SER A 251 -0.55 2.75 27.95
C SER A 251 0.13 4.10 27.62
N SER A 252 0.52 4.30 26.36
CA SER A 252 1.21 5.50 25.87
C SER A 252 0.33 6.76 25.79
N SER A 253 -0.96 6.69 26.12
CA SER A 253 -1.92 7.80 25.95
C SER A 253 -2.25 8.57 27.23
N SER A 254 -1.66 8.23 28.37
CA SER A 254 -1.91 8.94 29.64
C SER A 254 -0.75 8.88 30.64
N SER A 255 0.31 9.65 30.40
CA SER A 255 1.12 10.27 31.47
C SER A 255 2.34 10.96 30.88
N GLU A 256 2.40 12.28 31.02
CA GLU A 256 3.69 12.95 31.24
C GLU A 256 4.39 12.22 32.41
N ASN A 257 5.63 11.78 32.18
CA ASN A 257 6.54 11.17 33.14
C ASN A 257 6.16 9.77 33.67
N VAL A 258 6.68 8.69 33.05
CA VAL A 258 7.42 7.62 33.76
C VAL A 258 8.35 6.88 32.78
N ASN A 259 9.65 6.92 33.09
CA ASN A 259 10.76 6.03 32.73
C ASN A 259 10.77 5.37 31.33
N LYS A 260 11.56 6.00 30.46
CA LYS A 260 12.37 5.35 29.42
C LYS A 260 13.04 4.09 29.99
N ILE A 261 12.46 2.92 29.77
CA ILE A 261 13.26 1.71 29.67
C ILE A 261 14.10 1.88 28.42
N ALA A 262 15.42 1.90 28.63
CA ALA A 262 16.42 2.24 27.65
C ALA A 262 16.28 1.40 26.37
N VAL A 263 15.82 2.04 25.31
CA VAL A 263 16.45 1.90 24.00
C VAL A 263 17.06 3.25 23.69
N THR A 264 18.35 3.39 23.98
CA THR A 264 19.19 4.48 23.48
C THR A 264 19.23 4.39 21.96
N GLY A 265 18.25 4.98 21.30
CA GLY A 265 18.19 5.11 19.84
C GLY A 265 17.38 6.35 19.52
N LYS A 266 17.91 7.21 18.64
CA LYS A 266 17.16 8.35 18.08
C LYS A 266 15.81 7.82 17.59
N SER A 267 14.70 8.31 18.14
CA SER A 267 13.37 7.91 17.70
C SER A 267 13.26 8.22 16.21
N SER A 268 13.14 7.20 15.35
CA SER A 268 12.79 7.39 13.95
C SER A 268 11.45 8.13 13.91
N ALA A 269 11.39 9.21 13.15
CA ALA A 269 10.17 9.97 12.94
C ALA A 269 9.74 9.77 11.49
N LEU A 270 8.50 9.36 11.30
CA LEU A 270 7.84 9.32 10.00
C LEU A 270 6.91 10.51 9.88
N THR A 271 7.10 11.30 8.83
CA THR A 271 6.18 12.36 8.45
C THR A 271 5.54 11.98 7.12
N LEU A 272 4.21 12.05 7.07
CA LEU A 272 3.43 11.94 5.85
C LEU A 272 2.87 13.32 5.53
N GLN A 273 2.92 13.71 4.26
CA GLN A 273 2.37 14.98 3.81
C GLN A 273 1.53 14.75 2.55
N LEU A 274 0.31 15.28 2.55
CA LEU A 274 -0.70 15.00 1.54
C LEU A 274 -0.79 16.13 0.52
N HIS A 275 -0.71 15.79 -0.77
CA HIS A 275 -0.78 16.75 -1.87
C HIS A 275 -1.80 16.35 -2.92
N ARG A 276 -2.91 17.07 -2.94
CA ARG A 276 -3.94 16.87 -3.95
C ARG A 276 -3.45 17.40 -5.30
N GLY A 277 -3.59 16.56 -6.34
CA GLY A 277 -3.29 16.92 -7.73
C GLY A 277 -2.45 15.86 -8.44
N PHE A 278 -2.12 16.12 -9.70
CA PHE A 278 -1.16 15.28 -10.41
C PHE A 278 0.27 15.68 -10.04
N TYR A 279 1.18 14.71 -10.11
CA TYR A 279 2.57 14.91 -9.74
C TYR A 279 3.25 16.06 -10.51
N HIS A 280 3.07 16.11 -11.83
CA HIS A 280 3.67 17.14 -12.68
C HIS A 280 3.18 18.56 -12.39
N ASP A 281 1.96 18.71 -11.87
CA ASP A 281 1.42 20.01 -11.48
C ASP A 281 2.02 20.50 -10.15
N ARG A 282 2.36 19.57 -9.26
CA ARG A 282 2.87 19.87 -7.91
C ARG A 282 4.40 19.81 -7.82
N PHE A 283 5.07 19.29 -8.84
CA PHE A 283 6.50 19.03 -8.79
C PHE A 283 7.33 20.30 -8.56
N GLN A 284 6.90 21.44 -9.10
CA GLN A 284 7.62 22.71 -8.86
C GLN A 284 7.55 23.12 -7.40
N ASP A 285 6.36 23.08 -6.80
CA ASP A 285 6.15 23.39 -5.39
C ASP A 285 6.98 22.47 -4.48
N LEU A 286 7.03 21.17 -4.80
CA LEU A 286 7.75 20.17 -4.00
C LEU A 286 9.28 20.25 -4.14
N LYS A 287 9.78 20.75 -5.27
CA LYS A 287 11.22 20.84 -5.54
C LYS A 287 11.91 21.86 -4.64
N GLU A 288 11.18 22.87 -4.16
CA GLU A 288 11.72 23.90 -3.26
C GLU A 288 12.06 23.33 -1.87
N ASP A 289 11.31 22.32 -1.41
CA ASP A 289 11.44 21.75 -0.05
C ASP A 289 12.46 20.59 0.04
N SER A 290 12.47 19.65 -0.91
CA SER A 290 13.55 18.66 -1.09
C SER A 290 13.32 17.77 -2.31
N PHE A 291 14.40 17.39 -2.99
CA PHE A 291 14.32 16.41 -4.09
C PHE A 291 14.13 14.98 -3.54
N PRO A 292 13.23 14.16 -4.12
CA PRO A 292 12.99 12.81 -3.62
C PRO A 292 14.20 11.90 -3.88
N GLN A 293 14.56 11.05 -2.91
CA GLN A 293 15.50 9.95 -3.17
C GLN A 293 14.83 8.80 -3.90
N LEU A 294 13.51 8.68 -3.80
CA LEU A 294 12.73 7.62 -4.44
C LEU A 294 11.34 8.11 -4.82
N VAL A 295 10.89 7.76 -6.02
CA VAL A 295 9.49 7.91 -6.43
C VAL A 295 8.87 6.52 -6.55
N ILE A 296 7.76 6.29 -5.85
CA ILE A 296 7.04 5.00 -5.84
C ILE A 296 5.62 5.24 -6.35
N ALA A 297 5.18 4.41 -7.30
CA ALA A 297 3.87 4.52 -7.94
C ALA A 297 3.23 3.14 -8.11
N PRO A 298 2.86 2.45 -7.01
CA PRO A 298 2.52 1.02 -7.05
C PRO A 298 1.20 0.73 -7.78
N ASN A 299 0.32 1.74 -7.90
CA ASN A 299 -0.90 1.63 -8.70
C ASN A 299 -1.40 2.98 -9.26
N ALA A 300 -0.53 3.98 -9.44
CA ALA A 300 -0.94 5.29 -9.95
C ALA A 300 -1.43 5.29 -11.41
N GLY A 301 -1.30 4.16 -12.11
CA GLY A 301 -1.69 4.06 -13.51
C GLY A 301 -0.86 4.96 -14.45
N ILE A 302 0.40 5.25 -14.08
CA ILE A 302 1.28 6.15 -14.83
C ILE A 302 1.39 5.74 -16.31
N ALA A 303 1.54 4.44 -16.57
CA ALA A 303 1.60 3.90 -17.93
C ALA A 303 0.22 3.59 -18.54
N ALA A 304 -0.87 3.77 -17.79
CA ALA A 304 -2.21 3.36 -18.18
C ALA A 304 -3.12 4.53 -18.56
N TYR A 305 -2.90 5.74 -18.01
CA TYR A 305 -3.75 6.90 -18.27
C TYR A 305 -2.94 8.07 -18.86
N PRO A 306 -3.41 8.69 -19.97
CA PRO A 306 -2.73 9.83 -20.59
C PRO A 306 -2.51 11.03 -19.66
N SER A 307 -3.33 11.19 -18.62
CA SER A 307 -3.19 12.24 -17.62
C SER A 307 -1.85 12.18 -16.88
N TRP A 308 -1.18 11.02 -16.83
CA TRP A 308 0.14 10.87 -16.20
C TRP A 308 1.31 10.99 -17.17
N ILE A 309 1.08 11.19 -18.47
CA ILE A 309 2.18 11.35 -19.45
C ILE A 309 3.12 12.52 -19.06
N PRO A 310 2.62 13.69 -18.63
CA PRO A 310 3.54 14.76 -18.22
C PRO A 310 4.39 14.38 -17.00
N THR A 311 3.86 13.54 -16.10
CA THR A 311 4.62 13.00 -14.97
C THR A 311 5.84 12.21 -15.43
N LEU A 312 5.73 11.41 -16.50
CA LEU A 312 6.87 10.64 -17.04
C LEU A 312 8.00 11.53 -17.56
N VAL A 313 7.71 12.77 -17.96
CA VAL A 313 8.73 13.74 -18.41
C VAL A 313 9.43 14.40 -17.22
N CYS A 314 8.80 14.40 -16.04
CA CYS A 314 9.35 14.96 -14.81
C CYS A 314 10.19 13.98 -13.99
N LEU A 315 10.09 12.67 -14.25
CA LEU A 315 10.83 11.59 -13.58
C LEU A 315 12.18 11.34 -14.26
#